data_AF-A0A1B9DKY8-F1
#
_entry.id   AF-A0A1B9DKY8-F1
#
_cell.length_a   1.000
_cell.length_b   1.000
_cell.length_c   1.000
_cell.angle_alpha   90.00
_cell.angle_beta   90.00
_cell.angle_gamma   90.00
#
_symmetry.space_group_name_H-M   'P 1'
#
loop_
_entity.id
_entity.type
_entity.pdbx_description
1 polymer ?
#
loop_
_entity_poly.entity_id
_entity_poly.type
_entity_poly.pdbx_seq_one_letter_code
_entity_poly.pdbx_strand_id
1 'polypeptide(L)'
;MIKELLVSFKENLETKSSNPFFGTLLLVWIIKNWNLFYSLFNFDPKTSLYIKRKFIINHFKDLPLIETLLLCILKAFIIMIASYLLINLSRLIINFFEKKITPMIYKWTDKTSIVLKSVYDISEEERKRLEKKVDEERANKLKLQEEYEKLEKKFSDFLIKQQDVKLPENENIVPEKNNEINNNKVNLIFNKLIKEKRHKDFEDIAENILNSIPMDKNDSLIKEFVTLGLITPGNSLNGVRSYFEFTTEGLKLNEKLLFERLK
;
A
#
# COMPACT_ATOMS: atom_id res chain seq x y z
N MET A 1 -54.54 -34.79 -6.84
CA MET A 1 -54.78 -34.41 -5.44
C MET A 1 -53.67 -34.80 -4.47
N ILE A 2 -53.54 -36.04 -3.97
CA ILE A 2 -52.50 -36.38 -2.96
C ILE A 2 -51.08 -36.20 -3.51
N LYS A 3 -50.85 -36.55 -4.78
CA LYS A 3 -49.55 -36.37 -5.45
C LYS A 3 -49.19 -34.89 -5.63
N GLU A 4 -50.16 -34.04 -5.97
CA GLU A 4 -49.97 -32.59 -6.11
C GLU A 4 -49.73 -31.91 -4.75
N LEU A 5 -50.40 -32.40 -3.69
CA LEU A 5 -50.11 -31.98 -2.32
C LEU A 5 -48.68 -32.38 -1.93
N LEU A 6 -48.25 -33.61 -2.17
CA LEU A 6 -46.88 -34.04 -1.86
C LEU A 6 -45.82 -33.25 -2.66
N VAL A 7 -46.08 -32.95 -3.93
CA VAL A 7 -45.19 -32.14 -4.77
C VAL A 7 -45.11 -30.71 -4.24
N SER A 8 -46.26 -30.06 -3.96
CA SER A 8 -46.28 -28.70 -3.41
C SER A 8 -45.69 -28.59 -2.00
N PHE A 9 -45.87 -29.61 -1.15
CA PHE A 9 -45.20 -29.68 0.15
C PHE A 9 -43.69 -29.87 0.00
N LYS A 10 -43.25 -30.74 -0.92
CA LYS A 10 -41.82 -30.95 -1.18
C LYS A 10 -41.18 -29.67 -1.71
N GLU A 11 -41.77 -29.02 -2.71
CA GLU A 11 -41.25 -27.79 -3.30
C GLU A 11 -41.15 -26.66 -2.27
N ASN A 12 -42.16 -26.50 -1.41
CA ASN A 12 -42.17 -25.49 -0.35
C ASN A 12 -41.17 -25.82 0.78
N LEU A 13 -41.00 -27.10 1.10
CA LEU A 13 -40.00 -27.56 2.05
C LEU A 13 -38.59 -27.41 1.47
N GLU A 14 -38.38 -27.64 0.19
CA GLU A 14 -37.10 -27.50 -0.49
C GLU A 14 -36.68 -26.03 -0.61
N THR A 15 -37.60 -25.13 -1.01
CA THR A 15 -37.33 -23.69 -1.03
C THR A 15 -37.06 -23.11 0.36
N LYS A 16 -37.81 -23.53 1.39
CA LYS A 16 -37.58 -23.05 2.76
C LYS A 16 -36.38 -23.73 3.42
N SER A 17 -36.13 -25.01 3.20
CA SER A 17 -34.99 -25.76 3.75
C SER A 17 -33.67 -25.42 3.06
N SER A 18 -33.71 -24.82 1.87
CA SER A 18 -32.52 -24.20 1.25
C SER A 18 -31.96 -23.07 2.12
N ASN A 19 -32.81 -22.42 2.94
CA ASN A 19 -32.32 -21.52 3.99
C ASN A 19 -31.69 -22.35 5.13
N PRO A 20 -30.37 -22.22 5.38
CA PRO A 20 -29.68 -23.00 6.41
C PRO A 20 -30.25 -22.80 7.81
N PHE A 21 -30.82 -21.62 8.10
CA PHE A 21 -31.47 -21.34 9.37
C PHE A 21 -32.76 -22.16 9.54
N PHE A 22 -33.61 -22.21 8.51
CA PHE A 22 -34.88 -22.93 8.59
C PHE A 22 -34.65 -24.44 8.67
N GLY A 23 -33.69 -24.97 7.92
CA GLY A 23 -33.27 -26.37 8.04
C GLY A 23 -32.79 -26.72 9.44
N THR A 24 -31.92 -25.88 10.01
CA THR A 24 -31.41 -26.07 11.38
C THR A 24 -32.53 -25.97 12.42
N LEU A 25 -33.44 -25.01 12.27
CA LEU A 25 -34.59 -24.83 13.15
C LEU A 25 -35.52 -26.05 13.13
N LEU A 26 -35.84 -26.55 11.94
CA LEU A 26 -36.69 -27.73 11.76
C LEU A 26 -36.05 -28.94 12.43
N LEU A 27 -34.75 -29.16 12.23
CA LEU A 27 -34.01 -30.25 12.84
C LEU A 27 -33.97 -30.14 14.38
N VAL A 28 -33.66 -28.95 14.92
CA VAL A 28 -33.67 -28.69 16.37
C VAL A 28 -35.07 -28.93 16.96
N TRP A 29 -36.12 -28.50 16.24
CA TRP A 29 -37.50 -28.69 16.68
C TRP A 29 -37.92 -30.16 16.69
N ILE A 30 -37.53 -30.95 15.67
CA ILE A 30 -37.75 -32.40 15.62
C ILE A 30 -37.07 -33.09 16.80
N ILE A 31 -35.79 -32.79 17.04
CA ILE A 31 -35.03 -33.41 18.14
C ILE A 31 -35.65 -33.04 19.49
N LYS A 32 -36.03 -31.77 19.69
CA LYS A 32 -36.62 -31.30 20.95
C LYS A 32 -37.99 -31.92 21.21
N ASN A 33 -38.78 -32.16 20.16
CA ASN A 33 -40.11 -32.76 20.24
C ASN A 33 -40.10 -34.23 19.79
N TRP A 34 -38.98 -34.95 19.97
CA TRP A 34 -38.82 -36.31 19.44
C TRP A 34 -39.93 -37.26 19.90
N ASN A 35 -40.38 -37.15 21.15
CA ASN A 35 -41.49 -37.97 21.67
C ASN A 35 -42.80 -37.74 20.90
N LEU A 36 -43.07 -36.52 20.46
CA LEU A 36 -44.25 -36.19 19.66
C LEU A 36 -44.13 -36.79 18.25
N PHE A 37 -42.98 -36.63 17.60
CA PHE A 37 -42.72 -37.23 16.28
C PHE A 37 -42.76 -38.76 16.33
N TYR A 38 -42.08 -39.36 17.31
CA TYR A 38 -42.12 -40.79 17.55
C TYR A 38 -43.55 -41.28 17.75
N SER A 39 -44.35 -40.58 18.57
CA SER A 39 -45.76 -40.92 18.78
C SER A 39 -46.61 -40.77 17.52
N LEU A 40 -46.30 -39.84 16.61
CA LEU A 40 -47.04 -39.66 15.35
C LEU A 40 -46.84 -40.86 14.42
N PHE A 41 -45.60 -41.36 14.31
CA PHE A 41 -45.25 -42.44 13.39
C PHE A 41 -45.40 -43.85 13.99
N ASN A 42 -45.39 -44.00 15.31
CA ASN A 42 -45.70 -45.28 15.97
C ASN A 42 -47.17 -45.35 16.42
N PHE A 43 -47.86 -46.38 15.95
CA PHE A 43 -49.19 -46.75 16.42
C PHE A 43 -49.08 -48.07 17.15
N ASP A 44 -49.08 -48.03 18.48
CA ASP A 44 -49.17 -49.25 19.28
C ASP A 44 -50.59 -49.81 19.12
N PRO A 45 -50.76 -51.07 18.67
CA PRO A 45 -52.07 -51.70 18.50
C PRO A 45 -52.92 -51.74 19.78
N LYS A 46 -52.32 -51.55 20.96
CA LYS A 46 -53.02 -51.51 22.26
C LYS A 46 -53.45 -50.11 22.69
N THR A 47 -53.13 -49.06 21.94
CA THR A 47 -53.48 -47.68 22.31
C THR A 47 -54.72 -47.18 21.59
N SER A 48 -55.71 -46.69 22.35
CA SER A 48 -56.89 -46.06 21.75
C SER A 48 -56.55 -44.66 21.23
N LEU A 49 -57.26 -44.23 20.18
CA LEU A 49 -57.12 -42.90 19.57
C LEU A 49 -57.30 -41.76 20.61
N TYR A 50 -58.12 -42.00 21.64
CA TYR A 50 -58.32 -41.09 22.76
C TYR A 50 -57.04 -40.88 23.59
N ILE A 51 -56.32 -41.96 23.90
CA ILE A 51 -55.06 -41.89 24.68
C ILE A 51 -54.00 -41.10 23.89
N LYS A 52 -53.90 -41.34 22.59
CA LYS A 52 -52.95 -40.64 21.71
C LYS A 52 -53.27 -39.15 21.59
N ARG A 53 -54.55 -38.79 21.44
CA ARG A 53 -55.00 -37.38 21.46
C ARG A 53 -54.70 -36.71 22.80
N LYS A 54 -54.96 -37.40 23.92
CA LYS A 54 -54.69 -36.88 25.26
C LYS A 54 -53.19 -36.66 25.48
N PHE A 55 -52.34 -37.55 24.98
CA PHE A 55 -50.89 -37.39 25.00
C PHE A 55 -50.43 -36.12 24.26
N ILE A 56 -50.89 -35.90 23.02
CA ILE A 56 -50.54 -34.71 22.23
C ILE A 56 -51.01 -33.42 22.93
N ILE A 57 -52.23 -33.42 23.47
CA ILE A 57 -52.76 -32.25 24.18
C ILE A 57 -51.97 -31.98 25.46
N ASN A 58 -51.60 -33.01 26.22
CA ASN A 58 -50.79 -32.84 27.42
C ASN A 58 -49.38 -32.35 27.09
N HIS A 59 -48.77 -32.85 26.01
CA HIS A 59 -47.44 -32.41 25.54
C HIS A 59 -47.38 -30.89 25.31
N PHE A 60 -48.44 -30.30 24.74
CA PHE A 60 -48.52 -28.84 24.52
C PHE A 60 -49.12 -28.05 25.70
N LYS A 61 -49.65 -28.70 26.73
CA LYS A 61 -50.04 -28.06 27.99
C LYS A 61 -48.83 -27.81 28.88
N ASP A 62 -47.94 -28.79 28.95
CA ASP A 62 -46.74 -28.72 29.80
C ASP A 62 -45.64 -27.87 29.15
N LEU A 63 -45.69 -27.71 27.82
CA LEU A 63 -44.75 -26.92 27.02
C LEU A 63 -45.53 -25.95 26.11
N PRO A 64 -45.65 -24.66 26.49
CA PRO A 64 -46.28 -23.68 25.61
C PRO A 64 -45.55 -23.64 24.27
N LEU A 65 -46.34 -23.73 23.19
CA LEU A 65 -45.84 -23.79 21.81
C LEU A 65 -44.89 -22.64 21.48
N ILE A 66 -45.28 -21.42 21.87
CA ILE A 66 -44.55 -20.19 21.54
C ILE A 66 -43.21 -20.14 22.25
N GLU A 67 -43.18 -20.45 23.54
CA GLU A 67 -41.94 -20.47 24.34
C GLU A 67 -40.98 -21.54 23.83
N THR A 68 -41.50 -22.74 23.57
CA THR A 68 -40.70 -23.84 23.02
C THR A 68 -40.13 -23.50 21.65
N LEU A 69 -40.92 -22.85 20.79
CA LEU A 69 -40.50 -22.44 19.46
C LEU A 69 -39.44 -21.32 19.53
N LEU A 70 -39.60 -20.34 20.42
CA LEU A 70 -38.61 -19.29 20.66
C LEU A 70 -37.28 -19.86 21.16
N LEU A 71 -37.32 -20.82 22.09
CA LEU A 71 -36.13 -21.52 22.57
C LEU A 71 -35.46 -22.34 21.46
N CYS A 72 -36.24 -22.96 20.56
CA CYS A 72 -35.69 -23.66 19.40
C CYS A 72 -35.02 -22.69 18.42
N ILE A 73 -35.62 -21.52 18.17
CA ILE A 73 -35.04 -20.44 17.36
C ILE A 73 -33.69 -19.99 17.94
N LEU A 74 -33.63 -19.74 19.25
CA LEU A 74 -32.41 -19.30 19.91
C LEU A 74 -31.31 -20.37 19.81
N LYS A 75 -31.65 -21.65 20.06
CA LYS A 75 -30.71 -22.77 19.92
C LYS A 75 -30.22 -22.95 18.49
N ALA A 76 -31.11 -22.85 17.50
CA ALA A 76 -30.75 -22.94 16.10
C ALA A 76 -29.78 -21.81 15.70
N PHE A 77 -29.98 -20.60 16.23
CA PHE A 77 -29.08 -19.47 15.99
C PHE A 77 -27.67 -19.72 16.58
N ILE A 78 -27.60 -20.25 17.80
CA ILE A 78 -26.32 -20.60 18.44
C ILE A 78 -25.59 -21.70 17.64
N ILE A 79 -26.30 -22.74 17.20
CA ILE A 79 -25.73 -23.82 16.39
C ILE A 79 -25.20 -23.27 15.07
N MET A 80 -25.95 -22.37 14.43
CA MET A 80 -25.52 -21.70 13.19
C MET A 80 -24.23 -20.91 13.40
N ILE A 81 -24.16 -20.07 14.45
CA ILE A 81 -22.94 -19.33 14.79
C ILE A 81 -21.76 -20.29 15.02
N ALA A 82 -21.96 -21.33 15.82
CA ALA A 82 -20.93 -22.33 16.08
C ALA A 82 -20.46 -23.02 14.79
N SER A 83 -21.39 -23.31 13.87
CA SER A 83 -21.09 -23.95 12.59
C SER A 83 -20.24 -23.04 11.70
N TYR A 84 -20.59 -21.75 11.61
CA TYR A 84 -19.76 -20.78 10.89
C TYR A 84 -18.39 -20.59 11.52
N LEU A 85 -18.29 -20.59 12.85
CA LEU A 85 -17.01 -20.55 13.55
C LEU A 85 -16.16 -21.79 13.23
N LEU A 86 -16.76 -22.99 13.24
CA LEU A 86 -16.07 -24.23 12.87
C LEU A 86 -15.59 -24.21 11.41
N ILE A 87 -16.41 -23.71 10.48
CA ILE A 87 -16.03 -23.60 9.06
C ILE A 87 -14.83 -22.65 8.91
N ASN A 88 -14.86 -21.50 9.58
CA ASN A 88 -13.75 -20.55 9.54
C ASN A 88 -12.50 -21.11 10.22
N LEU A 89 -12.65 -21.84 11.32
CA LEU A 89 -11.54 -22.51 11.99
C LEU A 89 -10.92 -23.60 11.11
N SER A 90 -11.75 -24.40 10.44
CA SER A 90 -11.30 -25.40 9.45
C SER A 90 -10.50 -24.74 8.32
N ARG A 91 -10.98 -23.63 7.76
CA ARG A 91 -10.24 -22.84 6.77
C ARG A 91 -8.92 -22.31 7.31
N LEU A 92 -8.91 -21.83 8.56
CA LEU A 92 -7.69 -21.36 9.21
C LEU A 92 -6.67 -22.47 9.36
N ILE A 93 -7.11 -23.67 9.78
CA ILE A 93 -6.25 -24.85 9.88
C ILE A 93 -5.68 -25.20 8.50
N ILE A 94 -6.52 -25.34 7.48
CA ILE A 94 -6.08 -25.67 6.12
C ILE A 94 -5.05 -24.66 5.61
N ASN A 95 -5.36 -23.36 5.70
CA ASN A 95 -4.44 -22.29 5.28
C ASN A 95 -3.13 -22.29 6.06
N PHE A 96 -3.18 -22.59 7.37
CA PHE A 96 -1.99 -22.69 8.20
C PHE A 96 -1.12 -23.88 7.80
N PHE A 97 -1.74 -25.02 7.52
CA PHE A 97 -1.04 -26.19 7.02
C PHE A 97 -0.38 -25.90 5.67
N GLU A 98 -1.15 -25.41 4.69
CA GLU A 98 -0.64 -25.12 3.35
C GLU A 98 0.46 -24.06 3.32
N LYS A 99 0.29 -22.96 4.08
CA LYS A 99 1.22 -21.82 4.01
C LYS A 99 2.40 -21.91 4.95
N LYS A 100 2.31 -22.68 6.04
CA LYS A 100 3.34 -22.70 7.09
C LYS A 100 3.93 -24.09 7.32
N ILE A 101 3.08 -25.10 7.47
CA ILE A 101 3.56 -26.46 7.78
C ILE A 101 4.13 -27.14 6.54
N THR A 102 3.40 -27.14 5.43
CA THR A 102 3.82 -27.74 4.15
C THR A 102 5.21 -27.24 3.69
N PRO A 103 5.48 -25.92 3.61
CA PRO A 103 6.82 -25.44 3.25
C PRO A 103 7.88 -25.76 4.32
N MET A 104 7.51 -25.82 5.60
CA MET A 104 8.43 -26.20 6.67
C MET A 104 8.81 -27.68 6.58
N ILE A 105 7.86 -28.57 6.27
CA ILE A 105 8.10 -29.99 6.02
C ILE A 105 8.97 -30.15 4.78
N TYR A 106 8.66 -29.50 3.66
CA TYR A 106 9.48 -29.58 2.45
C TYR A 106 10.91 -29.08 2.69
N LYS A 107 11.09 -27.99 3.45
CA LYS A 107 12.42 -27.50 3.86
C LYS A 107 13.22 -28.52 4.67
N TRP A 108 12.53 -29.40 5.41
CA TRP A 108 13.16 -30.42 6.25
C TRP A 108 13.45 -31.72 5.49
N THR A 109 12.55 -32.12 4.60
CA THR A 109 12.65 -33.38 3.85
C THR A 109 13.53 -33.28 2.61
N ASP A 110 13.53 -32.14 1.91
CA ASP A 110 14.29 -32.03 0.65
C ASP A 110 14.80 -30.59 0.44
N LYS A 111 16.09 -30.36 0.68
CA LYS A 111 16.70 -29.02 0.65
C LYS A 111 16.91 -28.48 -0.76
N THR A 112 16.71 -29.28 -1.81
CA THR A 112 17.36 -29.03 -3.10
C THR A 112 16.47 -28.83 -4.32
N SER A 113 15.14 -29.06 -4.29
CA SER A 113 14.41 -28.99 -5.58
C SER A 113 12.91 -28.67 -5.58
N ILE A 114 12.24 -28.51 -4.44
CA ILE A 114 10.78 -28.35 -4.46
C ILE A 114 10.40 -26.93 -4.05
N VAL A 115 10.39 -26.03 -5.03
CA VAL A 115 9.75 -24.72 -4.88
C VAL A 115 8.24 -24.93 -5.09
N LEU A 116 7.40 -24.41 -4.19
CA LEU A 116 5.95 -24.45 -4.40
C LEU A 116 5.62 -23.76 -5.72
N LYS A 117 4.74 -24.35 -6.53
CA LYS A 117 4.31 -23.78 -7.83
C LYS A 117 3.90 -22.31 -7.72
N SER A 118 3.22 -21.93 -6.64
CA SER A 118 2.84 -20.54 -6.37
C SER A 118 4.05 -19.59 -6.26
N VAL A 119 5.13 -20.02 -5.62
CA VAL A 119 6.37 -19.24 -5.49
C VAL A 119 7.11 -19.18 -6.82
N TYR A 120 7.08 -20.27 -7.59
CA TYR A 120 7.62 -20.29 -8.95
C TYR A 120 6.87 -19.31 -9.86
N ASP A 121 5.54 -19.34 -9.86
CA ASP A 121 4.70 -18.49 -10.70
C ASP A 121 4.94 -16.99 -10.36
N ILE A 122 5.03 -16.64 -9.08
CA ILE A 122 5.39 -15.27 -8.62
C ILE A 122 6.78 -14.87 -9.10
N SER A 123 7.77 -15.77 -8.94
CA SER A 123 9.15 -15.50 -9.36
C SER A 123 9.28 -15.36 -10.89
N GLU A 124 8.51 -16.13 -11.66
CA GLU A 124 8.50 -16.04 -13.12
C GLU A 124 7.85 -14.73 -13.58
N GLU A 125 6.75 -14.31 -12.95
CA GLU A 125 6.08 -13.04 -13.23
C GLU A 125 6.99 -11.85 -12.90
N GLU A 126 7.70 -11.90 -11.77
CA GLU A 126 8.69 -10.89 -11.40
C GLU A 126 9.85 -10.84 -12.39
N ARG A 127 10.35 -12.00 -12.85
CA ARG A 127 11.38 -12.08 -13.89
C ARG A 127 10.92 -11.44 -15.20
N LYS A 128 9.71 -11.77 -15.68
CA LYS A 128 9.12 -11.17 -16.88
C LYS A 128 8.98 -9.65 -16.75
N ARG A 129 8.58 -9.17 -15.57
CA ARG A 129 8.44 -7.74 -15.29
C ARG A 129 9.80 -7.02 -15.33
N LEU A 130 10.84 -7.62 -14.76
CA LEU A 130 12.19 -7.07 -14.77
C LEU A 130 12.78 -7.07 -16.18
N GLU A 131 12.60 -8.16 -16.94
CA GLU A 131 13.04 -8.26 -18.33
C GLU A 131 12.40 -7.16 -19.20
N LYS A 132 11.09 -6.96 -19.08
CA LYS A 132 10.38 -5.87 -19.77
C LYS A 132 10.94 -4.49 -19.41
N LYS A 133 11.22 -4.24 -18.12
CA LYS A 133 11.84 -2.97 -17.70
C LYS A 133 13.22 -2.77 -18.30
N VAL A 134 14.05 -3.82 -18.35
CA VAL A 134 15.39 -3.74 -18.95
C VAL A 134 15.31 -3.42 -20.43
N ASP A 135 14.36 -4.02 -21.15
CA ASP A 135 14.16 -3.73 -22.58
C ASP A 135 13.66 -2.30 -22.82
N GLU A 136 12.75 -1.80 -21.98
CA GLU A 136 12.29 -0.40 -22.01
C GLU A 136 13.45 0.58 -21.75
N GLU A 137 14.28 0.32 -20.73
CA GLU A 137 15.46 1.14 -20.41
C GLU A 137 16.49 1.12 -21.55
N ARG A 138 16.74 -0.04 -22.17
CA ARG A 138 17.62 -0.15 -23.34
C ARG A 138 17.09 0.65 -24.53
N ALA A 139 15.79 0.57 -24.81
CA ALA A 139 15.17 1.33 -25.88
C ALA A 139 15.23 2.84 -25.63
N ASN A 140 15.00 3.27 -24.40
CA ASN A 140 15.09 4.69 -24.01
C ASN A 140 16.54 5.20 -24.10
N LYS A 141 17.51 4.41 -23.65
CA LYS A 141 18.93 4.76 -23.76
C LYS A 141 19.36 4.92 -25.20
N LEU A 142 18.92 4.02 -26.08
CA LEU A 142 19.24 4.08 -27.51
C LEU A 142 18.65 5.33 -28.17
N LYS A 143 17.38 5.66 -27.87
CA LYS A 143 16.75 6.91 -28.33
C LYS A 143 17.49 8.15 -27.82
N LEU A 144 17.87 8.17 -26.55
CA LEU A 144 18.59 9.29 -25.96
C LEU A 144 19.96 9.46 -26.62
N GLN A 145 20.65 8.36 -26.94
CA GLN A 145 21.92 8.40 -27.66
C GLN A 145 21.75 8.93 -29.09
N GLU A 146 20.71 8.51 -29.82
CA GLU A 146 20.40 9.06 -31.15
C GLU A 146 20.07 10.57 -31.09
N GLU A 147 19.31 11.01 -30.08
CA GLU A 147 19.00 12.42 -29.89
C GLU A 147 20.24 13.23 -29.55
N TYR A 148 21.13 12.67 -28.73
CA TYR A 148 22.42 13.27 -28.39
C TYR A 148 23.31 13.43 -29.63
N GLU A 149 23.47 12.38 -30.44
CA GLU A 149 24.24 12.44 -31.69
C GLU A 149 23.65 13.46 -32.67
N LYS A 150 22.31 13.55 -32.78
CA LYS A 150 21.64 14.56 -33.60
C LYS A 150 21.89 15.98 -33.07
N LEU A 151 21.91 16.16 -31.76
CA LEU A 151 22.15 17.46 -31.14
C LEU A 151 23.61 17.89 -31.30
N GLU A 152 24.55 16.96 -31.11
CA GLU A 152 25.98 17.17 -31.32
C GLU A 152 26.26 17.56 -32.78
N LYS A 153 25.65 16.86 -33.74
CA LYS A 153 25.75 17.22 -35.17
C LYS A 153 25.17 18.61 -35.46
N LYS A 154 24.00 18.95 -34.89
CA LYS A 154 23.43 20.30 -35.03
C LYS A 154 24.34 21.37 -34.42
N PHE A 155 24.99 21.06 -33.30
CA PHE A 155 25.90 21.97 -32.62
C PHE A 155 27.18 22.18 -33.44
N SER A 156 27.78 21.11 -34.00
CA SER A 156 28.92 21.23 -34.91
C SER A 156 28.56 22.02 -36.17
N ASP A 157 27.40 21.76 -36.78
CA ASP A 157 26.93 22.48 -37.96
C ASP A 157 26.70 23.98 -37.65
N PHE A 158 26.23 24.29 -36.45
CA PHE A 158 26.04 25.68 -35.99
C PHE A 158 27.38 26.40 -35.76
N LEU A 159 28.36 25.72 -35.16
CA LEU A 159 29.71 26.26 -34.97
C LEU A 159 30.39 26.56 -36.31
N ILE A 160 30.33 25.63 -37.26
CA ILE A 160 30.88 25.82 -38.62
C ILE A 160 30.23 27.02 -39.30
N LYS A 161 28.89 27.12 -39.26
CA LYS A 161 28.16 28.28 -39.79
C LYS A 161 28.52 29.60 -39.12
N GLN A 162 28.80 29.63 -37.81
CA GLN A 162 29.27 30.84 -37.15
C GLN A 162 30.70 31.21 -37.54
N GLN A 163 31.54 30.23 -37.86
CA GLN A 163 32.90 30.44 -38.33
C GLN A 163 32.92 30.99 -39.77
N ASP A 164 32.05 30.48 -40.64
CA ASP A 164 31.90 30.94 -42.03
C ASP A 164 31.29 32.35 -42.14
N VAL A 165 30.60 32.83 -41.09
CA VAL A 165 29.96 34.17 -41.07
C VAL A 165 30.88 35.27 -40.50
N LYS A 166 32.09 34.94 -40.01
CA LYS A 166 33.06 35.93 -39.47
C LYS A 166 34.22 36.21 -40.41
N LEU A 167 33.90 36.83 -41.55
CA LEU A 167 34.76 37.73 -42.34
C LEU A 167 33.78 38.67 -43.06
N PRO A 168 33.53 39.89 -42.54
CA PRO A 168 34.50 40.98 -42.60
C PRO A 168 34.64 41.82 -41.32
N GLU A 169 35.68 42.64 -41.30
CA GLU A 169 36.00 43.72 -40.35
C GLU A 169 34.79 44.61 -40.01
N ASN A 170 34.43 44.73 -38.73
CA ASN A 170 34.36 46.02 -38.02
C ASN A 170 33.91 45.87 -36.56
N GLU A 171 34.33 46.85 -35.76
CA GLU A 171 33.97 47.12 -34.38
C GLU A 171 32.48 46.92 -34.06
N ASN A 172 32.19 46.16 -33.00
CA ASN A 172 31.38 46.58 -31.84
C ASN A 172 30.89 45.36 -31.02
N ILE A 173 30.96 45.52 -29.71
CA ILE A 173 30.72 44.52 -28.67
C ILE A 173 29.21 44.51 -28.30
N VAL A 174 28.71 43.34 -27.84
CA VAL A 174 27.53 43.09 -26.96
C VAL A 174 26.18 42.77 -27.66
N PRO A 175 25.25 41.89 -27.15
CA PRO A 175 25.25 41.05 -25.92
C PRO A 175 24.87 39.54 -26.06
N GLU A 176 25.42 38.72 -25.16
CA GLU A 176 24.79 37.50 -24.61
C GLU A 176 23.73 37.86 -23.56
N LYS A 177 22.45 37.57 -23.81
CA LYS A 177 21.34 38.10 -23.00
C LYS A 177 20.78 37.19 -21.89
N ASN A 178 21.38 36.02 -21.64
CA ASN A 178 20.79 35.04 -20.70
C ASN A 178 21.65 34.69 -19.46
N ASN A 179 22.89 35.17 -19.36
CA ASN A 179 23.76 34.94 -18.19
C ASN A 179 23.83 36.11 -17.19
N GLU A 180 23.31 37.30 -17.53
CA GLU A 180 23.42 38.49 -16.67
C GLU A 180 22.44 38.51 -15.48
N ILE A 181 21.27 37.87 -15.61
CA ILE A 181 20.21 38.03 -14.60
C ILE A 181 20.55 37.30 -13.29
N ASN A 182 21.14 36.10 -13.35
CA ASN A 182 21.55 35.35 -12.15
C ASN A 182 22.86 35.87 -11.54
N ASN A 183 23.80 36.35 -12.36
CA ASN A 183 25.04 36.94 -11.86
C ASN A 183 24.79 38.22 -11.05
N ASN A 184 23.75 39.01 -11.40
CA ASN A 184 23.41 40.22 -10.67
C ASN A 184 22.97 39.97 -9.22
N LYS A 185 22.18 38.92 -8.94
CA LYS A 185 21.70 38.66 -7.57
C LYS A 185 22.86 38.24 -6.65
N VAL A 186 23.71 37.31 -7.09
CA VAL A 186 24.88 36.86 -6.33
C VAL A 186 25.88 38.01 -6.14
N ASN A 187 26.09 38.84 -7.17
CA ASN A 187 26.97 40.01 -7.07
C ASN A 187 26.45 41.08 -6.10
N LEU A 188 25.14 41.33 -6.07
CA LEU A 188 24.52 42.25 -5.13
C LEU A 188 24.61 41.74 -3.69
N ILE A 189 24.36 40.45 -3.46
CA ILE A 189 24.49 39.83 -2.14
C ILE A 189 25.95 39.86 -1.69
N PHE A 190 26.89 39.50 -2.56
CA PHE A 190 28.32 39.56 -2.30
C PHE A 190 28.76 40.98 -1.89
N ASN A 191 28.40 42.00 -2.68
CA ASN A 191 28.76 43.39 -2.39
C ASN A 191 28.14 43.89 -1.08
N LYS A 192 26.92 43.45 -0.76
CA LYS A 192 26.26 43.77 0.51
C LYS A 192 27.00 43.14 1.70
N LEU A 193 27.37 41.87 1.62
CA LEU A 193 28.08 41.15 2.68
C LEU A 193 29.49 41.70 2.93
N ILE A 194 30.20 42.09 1.87
CA ILE A 194 31.49 42.77 1.99
C ILE A 194 31.33 44.14 2.64
N LYS A 195 30.35 44.95 2.18
CA LYS A 195 30.07 46.29 2.73
C LYS A 195 29.68 46.27 4.21
N GLU A 196 28.91 45.26 4.62
CA GLU A 196 28.45 45.08 6.00
C GLU A 196 29.47 44.35 6.88
N LYS A 197 30.63 43.94 6.34
CA LYS A 197 31.67 43.12 7.01
C LYS A 197 31.18 41.75 7.52
N ARG A 198 30.12 41.23 6.92
CA ARG A 198 29.45 39.98 7.31
C ARG A 198 29.82 38.77 6.43
N HIS A 199 30.84 38.92 5.60
CA HIS A 199 31.41 37.83 4.81
C HIS A 199 32.02 36.74 5.72
N LYS A 200 32.63 37.11 6.85
CA LYS A 200 33.18 36.14 7.82
C LYS A 200 32.10 35.28 8.47
N ASP A 201 30.98 35.86 8.85
CA ASP A 201 29.85 35.12 9.42
C ASP A 201 29.31 34.06 8.43
N PHE A 202 29.30 34.39 7.13
CA PHE A 202 28.91 33.45 6.09
C PHE A 202 29.97 32.38 5.84
N GLU A 203 31.26 32.72 5.89
CA GLU A 203 32.37 31.76 5.80
C GLU A 203 32.35 30.75 6.94
N ASP A 204 32.11 31.19 8.18
CA ASP A 204 32.01 30.30 9.35
C ASP A 204 30.83 29.32 9.20
N ILE A 205 29.70 29.80 8.69
CA ILE A 205 28.53 28.95 8.40
C ILE A 205 28.81 28.02 7.22
N ALA A 206 29.53 28.48 6.19
CA ALA A 206 29.93 27.68 5.05
C ALA A 206 30.87 26.53 5.47
N GLU A 207 31.82 26.80 6.36
CA GLU A 207 32.71 25.79 6.94
C GLU A 207 31.92 24.77 7.77
N ASN A 208 30.97 25.21 8.58
CA ASN A 208 30.09 24.31 9.34
C ASN A 208 29.23 23.42 8.42
N ILE A 209 28.78 23.93 7.27
CA ILE A 209 28.04 23.14 6.27
C ILE A 209 28.96 22.09 5.63
N LEU A 210 30.16 22.48 5.19
CA LEU A 210 31.13 21.56 4.57
C LEU A 210 31.56 20.45 5.54
N ASN A 211 31.75 20.79 6.83
CA ASN A 211 32.12 19.84 7.88
C ASN A 211 30.91 19.08 8.46
N SER A 212 29.70 19.27 7.92
CA SER A 212 28.47 18.63 8.39
C SER A 212 28.24 18.82 9.90
N ILE A 213 28.45 20.05 10.40
CA ILE A 213 28.23 20.42 11.81
C ILE A 213 26.79 20.91 11.97
N PRO A 214 25.99 20.33 12.88
CA PRO A 214 24.60 20.74 13.05
C PRO A 214 24.50 22.09 13.77
N MET A 215 23.75 23.02 13.19
CA MET A 215 23.60 24.38 13.68
C MET A 215 22.17 24.66 14.18
N ASP A 216 22.00 25.69 15.03
CA ASP A 216 20.70 26.06 15.60
C ASP A 216 19.82 26.76 14.53
N LYS A 217 18.65 26.20 14.26
CA LYS A 217 17.67 26.78 13.34
C LYS A 217 17.16 28.15 13.77
N ASN A 218 17.24 28.45 15.07
CA ASN A 218 16.73 29.67 15.64
C ASN A 218 17.72 30.83 15.61
N ASP A 219 18.98 30.57 15.24
CA ASP A 219 20.00 31.61 15.09
C ASP A 219 19.55 32.64 14.04
N SER A 220 19.69 33.92 14.40
CA SER A 220 19.33 35.05 13.54
C SER A 220 20.13 35.07 12.24
N LEU A 221 21.40 34.65 12.29
CA LEU A 221 22.29 34.64 11.11
C LEU A 221 21.89 33.54 10.13
N ILE A 222 21.55 32.36 10.64
CA ILE A 222 21.13 31.22 9.82
C ILE A 222 19.78 31.50 9.16
N LYS A 223 18.83 32.06 9.91
CA LYS A 223 17.54 32.50 9.34
C LYS A 223 17.74 33.49 8.21
N GLU A 224 18.65 34.44 8.37
CA GLU A 224 18.94 35.43 7.34
C GLU A 224 19.51 34.79 6.07
N PHE A 225 20.51 33.90 6.18
CA PHE A 225 21.09 33.24 5.01
C PHE A 225 20.13 32.24 4.34
N VAL A 226 19.21 31.65 5.10
CA VAL A 226 18.07 30.88 4.56
C VAL A 226 17.12 31.81 3.79
N THR A 227 16.77 32.98 4.33
CA THR A 227 15.89 33.95 3.64
C THR A 227 16.51 34.56 2.39
N LEU A 228 17.85 34.71 2.36
CA LEU A 228 18.58 35.12 1.17
C LEU A 228 18.66 34.00 0.11
N GLY A 229 18.25 32.78 0.46
CA GLY A 229 18.24 31.62 -0.42
C GLY A 229 19.62 31.05 -0.68
N LEU A 230 20.59 31.25 0.23
CA LEU A 230 21.96 30.75 0.11
C LEU A 230 22.12 29.35 0.71
N ILE A 231 21.34 29.04 1.75
CA ILE A 231 21.38 27.76 2.45
C ILE A 231 19.96 27.22 2.67
N THR A 232 19.80 25.91 2.71
CA THR A 232 18.53 25.22 2.95
C THR A 232 18.64 24.22 4.10
N PRO A 233 17.61 24.07 4.95
CA PRO A 233 17.64 23.11 6.05
C PRO A 233 17.53 21.67 5.51
N GLY A 234 18.50 20.84 5.87
CA GLY A 234 18.48 19.40 5.67
C GLY A 234 17.90 18.65 6.88
N ASN A 235 18.41 17.44 7.14
CA ASN A 235 17.92 16.56 8.19
C ASN A 235 17.91 17.24 9.58
N SER A 236 16.81 17.10 10.32
CA SER A 236 16.67 17.66 11.66
C SER A 236 17.01 16.61 12.71
N LEU A 237 17.85 16.98 13.67
CA LEU A 237 18.25 16.09 14.75
C LEU A 237 17.23 16.09 15.89
N ASN A 238 16.91 17.27 16.44
CA ASN A 238 16.08 17.39 17.66
C ASN A 238 15.13 18.62 17.64
N GLY A 239 14.65 19.04 16.45
CA GLY A 239 13.76 20.19 16.29
C GLY A 239 14.41 21.58 16.45
N VAL A 240 15.46 21.69 17.27
CA VAL A 240 16.24 22.93 17.48
C VAL A 240 17.47 23.00 16.57
N ARG A 241 18.19 21.89 16.39
CA ARG A 241 19.37 21.83 15.51
C ARG A 241 19.11 21.04 14.23
N SER A 242 19.67 21.52 13.12
CA SER A 242 19.59 20.89 11.81
C SER A 242 20.92 20.96 11.07
N TYR A 243 21.11 19.99 10.18
CA TYR A 243 22.09 20.11 9.11
C TYR A 243 21.58 21.08 8.06
N PHE A 244 22.49 21.78 7.39
CA PHE A 244 22.18 22.72 6.32
C PHE A 244 22.98 22.34 5.09
N GLU A 245 22.42 22.63 3.92
CA GLU A 245 23.02 22.38 2.62
C GLU A 245 23.05 23.69 1.82
N PHE A 246 24.05 23.85 0.96
CA PHE A 246 24.09 25.01 0.08
C PHE A 246 23.07 24.90 -1.04
N THR A 247 22.47 26.03 -1.39
CA THR A 247 21.75 26.17 -2.66
C THR A 247 22.73 26.41 -3.81
N THR A 248 22.25 26.35 -5.06
CA THR A 248 23.05 26.68 -6.25
C THR A 248 23.64 28.09 -6.19
N GLU A 249 22.95 29.03 -5.54
CA GLU A 249 23.40 30.41 -5.38
C GLU A 249 24.37 30.56 -4.18
N GLY A 250 24.17 29.77 -3.12
CA GLY A 250 25.11 29.69 -1.98
C GLY A 250 26.47 29.11 -2.35
N LEU A 251 26.49 28.07 -3.19
CA LEU A 251 27.74 27.49 -3.71
C LEU A 251 28.53 28.49 -4.55
N LYS A 252 27.89 29.17 -5.50
CA LYS A 252 28.53 30.20 -6.33
C LYS A 252 29.08 31.36 -5.50
N LEU A 253 28.35 31.76 -4.45
CA LEU A 253 28.81 32.81 -3.54
C LEU A 253 30.03 32.34 -2.73
N ASN A 254 30.00 31.12 -2.22
CA ASN A 254 31.12 30.52 -1.49
C ASN A 254 32.37 30.40 -2.37
N GLU A 255 32.23 29.91 -3.61
CA GLU A 255 33.32 29.87 -4.59
C GLU A 255 33.89 31.27 -4.83
N LYS A 256 33.04 32.28 -5.01
CA LYS A 256 33.47 33.66 -5.22
C LYS A 256 34.23 34.25 -4.02
N LEU A 257 33.78 33.97 -2.80
CA LEU A 257 34.48 34.38 -1.57
C LEU A 257 35.85 33.70 -1.45
N LEU A 258 35.94 32.41 -1.76
CA LEU A 258 37.20 31.68 -1.78
C LEU A 258 38.19 32.24 -2.82
N PHE A 259 37.70 32.61 -4.02
CA PHE A 259 38.53 33.23 -5.06
C PHE A 259 39.07 34.61 -4.65
N GLU A 260 38.29 35.42 -3.92
CA GLU A 260 38.75 36.72 -3.42
C GLU A 260 39.75 36.59 -2.26
N ARG A 261 39.69 35.51 -1.46
CA ARG A 261 40.70 35.21 -0.43
C ARG A 261 42.06 34.79 -1.01
N LEU A 262 42.08 34.26 -2.24
CA LEU A 262 43.29 33.83 -2.94
C LEU A 262 44.01 34.97 -3.67
N LYS A 263 43.38 36.14 -3.82
CA LYS A 263 44.00 37.36 -4.36
C LYS A 263 44.68 38.16 -3.25
#